data_AF-A0A835EAM2-F1
#
_entry.id   AF-A0A835EAM2-F1
#
_cell.length_a   1.000
_cell.length_b   1.000
_cell.length_c   1.000
_cell.angle_alpha   90.00
_cell.angle_beta   90.00
_cell.angle_gamma   90.00
#
_symmetry.space_group_name_H-M   'P 1'
#
loop_
_entity.id
_entity.type
_entity.pdbx_description
1 polymer ?
#
loop_
_entity_poly.entity_id
_entity_poly.type
_entity_poly.pdbx_seq_one_letter_code
_entity_poly.pdbx_strand_id
1 'polypeptide(L)'
;MCHTVTQLFRELGVNATVVEVNPTVVELDEDPRGKEMEKALARLLGRNPAVPAVFIGGRLVGSTDKVMSLHLSGNLVPLLRNAGALWV
;
A
#
# COMPACT_ATOMS: atom_id res chain seq x y z
N MET A 1 9.04 5.19 7.50
CA MET A 1 8.45 5.77 6.27
C MET A 1 7.11 5.15 5.87
N CYS A 2 6.59 4.13 6.57
CA CYS A 2 5.24 3.57 6.30
C CYS A 2 4.10 4.55 6.61
N HIS A 3 4.27 5.42 7.62
CA HIS A 3 3.24 6.38 8.05
C HIS A 3 2.76 7.35 6.96
N THR A 4 3.63 7.76 6.02
CA THR A 4 3.29 8.70 4.95
C THR A 4 2.22 8.14 4.01
N VAL A 5 2.32 6.86 3.65
CA VAL A 5 1.33 6.19 2.78
C VAL A 5 0.00 6.02 3.51
N THR A 6 0.06 5.63 4.78
CA THR A 6 -1.14 5.50 5.63
C THR A 6 -1.87 6.83 5.78
N GLN A 7 -1.13 7.93 6.01
CA GLN A 7 -1.71 9.26 6.12
C GLN A 7 -2.33 9.72 4.79
N LEU A 8 -1.64 9.51 3.67
CA LEU A 8 -2.17 9.82 2.34
C LEU A 8 -3.52 9.11 2.07
N PHE A 9 -3.61 7.81 2.37
CA PHE A 9 -4.87 7.08 2.16
C PHE A 9 -6.01 7.57 3.06
N ARG A 10 -5.69 8.00 4.29
CA ARG A 10 -6.67 8.63 5.18
C ARG A 10 -7.14 9.99 4.64
N GLU A 11 -6.22 10.82 4.17
CA GLU A 11 -6.53 12.14 3.57
C GLU A 11 -7.37 12.02 2.30
N LEU A 12 -7.17 10.95 1.52
CA LEU A 12 -7.97 10.65 0.33
C LEU A 12 -9.39 10.16 0.64
N GLY A 13 -9.76 9.98 1.91
CA GLY A 13 -11.11 9.56 2.29
C GLY A 13 -11.43 8.11 1.90
N VAL A 14 -10.40 7.23 1.83
CA VAL A 14 -10.58 5.77 1.72
C VAL A 14 -11.41 5.33 2.94
N ASN A 15 -12.70 5.13 2.71
CA ASN A 15 -13.71 5.13 3.77
C ASN A 15 -13.81 3.72 4.39
N ALA A 16 -13.63 3.62 5.70
CA ALA A 16 -13.73 2.40 6.52
C ALA A 16 -15.15 1.81 6.61
N THR A 17 -16.08 2.25 5.75
CA THR A 17 -17.49 1.84 5.72
C THR A 17 -17.83 0.95 4.51
N VAL A 18 -16.80 0.35 3.91
CA VAL A 18 -16.95 -0.90 3.17
C VAL A 18 -16.22 -1.95 3.99
N VAL A 19 -16.92 -3.02 4.36
CA VAL A 19 -16.48 -4.06 5.31
C VAL A 19 -15.16 -4.77 4.91
N GLU A 20 -14.50 -4.37 3.81
CA GLU A 20 -13.23 -4.95 3.33
C GLU A 20 -12.17 -3.95 2.84
N VAL A 21 -12.20 -2.67 3.23
CA VAL A 21 -11.12 -1.73 2.82
C VAL A 21 -10.57 -0.87 3.95
N ASN A 22 -10.14 -1.53 5.02
CA ASN A 22 -9.21 -0.92 5.96
C ASN A 22 -7.79 -1.15 5.41
N PRO A 23 -6.97 -0.12 5.14
CA PRO A 23 -5.59 -0.34 4.72
C PRO A 23 -4.87 -1.15 5.80
N THR A 24 -4.61 -2.42 5.51
CA THR A 24 -3.91 -3.32 6.42
C THR A 24 -2.43 -2.98 6.34
N VAL A 25 -1.94 -2.30 7.36
CA VAL A 25 -0.50 -2.06 7.54
C VAL A 25 0.06 -3.26 8.28
N VAL A 26 1.01 -3.95 7.65
CA VAL A 26 1.75 -5.04 8.29
C VAL A 26 3.16 -4.53 8.54
N GLU A 27 3.47 -4.24 9.80
CA GLU A 27 4.81 -3.87 10.25
C GLU A 27 5.64 -5.16 10.38
N LEU A 28 6.55 -5.39 9.42
CA LEU A 28 7.31 -6.63 9.36
C LEU A 28 8.36 -6.76 10.48
N ASP A 29 8.80 -5.67 11.08
CA ASP A 29 9.70 -5.71 12.23
C ASP A 29 9.00 -6.22 13.52
N GLU A 30 7.68 -6.13 13.58
CA GLU A 30 6.86 -6.60 14.71
C GLU A 30 6.20 -7.97 14.48
N ASP A 31 6.13 -8.47 13.23
CA ASP A 31 5.62 -9.82 12.93
C ASP A 31 6.71 -10.89 13.14
N PRO A 32 6.44 -11.98 13.88
CA PRO A 32 7.38 -13.09 14.05
C PRO A 32 7.91 -13.71 12.75
N ARG A 33 7.15 -13.61 11.65
CA ARG A 33 7.48 -14.10 10.30
C ARG A 33 8.00 -12.98 9.38
N GLY A 34 8.22 -11.79 9.92
CA GLY A 34 8.54 -10.60 9.15
C GLY A 34 9.83 -10.71 8.34
N LYS A 35 10.85 -11.40 8.87
CA LYS A 35 12.10 -11.67 8.15
C LYS A 35 11.89 -12.60 6.94
N GLU A 36 11.06 -13.62 7.05
CA GLU A 36 10.70 -14.47 5.90
C GLU A 36 9.90 -13.66 4.86
N MET A 37 8.94 -12.86 5.32
CA MET A 37 8.13 -12.00 4.45
C MET A 37 8.98 -10.96 3.71
N GLU A 38 9.91 -10.30 4.38
CA GLU A 38 10.82 -9.32 3.76
C GLU A 38 11.72 -10.00 2.73
N LYS A 39 12.25 -11.20 3.01
CA LYS A 39 13.03 -11.98 2.03
C LYS A 39 12.19 -12.39 0.82
N ALA A 40 10.94 -12.81 1.04
CA ALA A 40 10.03 -13.15 -0.04
C ALA A 40 9.72 -11.93 -0.91
N LEU A 41 9.45 -10.78 -0.29
CA LEU A 41 9.25 -9.51 -0.99
C LEU A 41 10.52 -9.07 -1.73
N ALA A 42 11.71 -9.19 -1.15
CA ALA A 42 12.96 -8.84 -1.81
C ALA A 42 13.19 -9.69 -3.08
N ARG A 43 12.84 -10.98 -3.03
CA ARG A 43 12.90 -11.88 -4.19
C ARG A 43 11.85 -11.55 -5.26
N LEU A 44 10.61 -11.27 -4.85
CA LEU A 44 9.51 -10.94 -5.76
C LEU A 44 9.69 -9.57 -6.43
N LEU A 45 10.21 -8.59 -5.69
CA LEU A 45 10.36 -7.21 -6.11
C LEU A 45 11.73 -6.91 -6.72
N GLY A 46 12.71 -7.79 -6.52
CA GLY A 46 14.09 -7.60 -6.96
C GLY A 46 14.79 -6.39 -6.33
N ARG A 47 14.33 -5.93 -5.14
CA ARG A 47 14.86 -4.74 -4.47
C ARG A 47 15.12 -4.97 -2.98
N ASN A 48 16.10 -4.25 -2.43
CA ASN A 48 16.43 -4.23 -1.01
C ASN A 48 16.74 -2.79 -0.56
N PRO A 49 16.02 -2.19 0.40
CA PRO A 49 14.93 -2.78 1.19
C PRO A 49 13.65 -3.02 0.39
N ALA A 50 12.99 -4.14 0.67
CA ALA A 50 11.77 -4.55 -0.05
C ALA A 50 10.54 -3.75 0.40
N VAL A 51 10.59 -3.13 1.58
CA VAL A 51 9.52 -2.36 2.19
C VAL A 51 9.72 -0.83 2.06
N PRO A 52 8.63 -0.04 2.06
CA PRO A 52 7.23 -0.47 2.06
C PRO A 52 6.80 -1.03 0.70
N ALA A 53 6.09 -2.15 0.71
CA ALA A 53 5.47 -2.74 -0.47
C ALA A 53 3.96 -2.49 -0.41
N VAL A 54 3.45 -1.66 -1.31
CA VAL A 54 2.04 -1.24 -1.32
C VAL A 54 1.27 -2.08 -2.34
N PHE A 55 0.17 -2.66 -1.88
CA PHE A 55 -0.77 -3.43 -2.70
C PHE A 55 -2.13 -2.73 -2.71
N ILE A 56 -2.76 -2.65 -3.88
CA ILE A 56 -4.11 -2.10 -4.06
C ILE A 56 -4.93 -3.12 -4.87
N GLY A 57 -6.08 -3.55 -4.35
CA GLY A 57 -6.92 -4.57 -5.00
C GLY A 57 -6.18 -5.89 -5.27
N GLY A 58 -5.29 -6.30 -4.36
CA GLY A 58 -4.45 -7.50 -4.50
C GLY A 58 -3.28 -7.36 -5.47
N ARG A 59 -3.09 -6.22 -6.14
CA ARG A 59 -1.99 -5.97 -7.07
C ARG A 59 -0.89 -5.15 -6.43
N LEU A 60 0.36 -5.53 -6.66
CA LEU A 60 1.52 -4.75 -6.26
C LEU A 60 1.56 -3.43 -7.05
N VAL A 61 1.56 -2.31 -6.32
CA VAL A 61 1.67 -0.96 -6.88
C VAL A 61 3.10 -0.42 -6.76
N GLY A 62 3.82 -0.72 -5.68
CA GLY A 62 5.24 -0.41 -5.56
C GLY A 62 5.66 0.17 -4.20
N SER A 63 6.75 0.95 -4.18
CA SER A 63 7.20 1.71 -3.00
C SER A 63 6.38 2.98 -2.80
N THR A 64 6.63 3.67 -1.69
CA THR A 64 6.14 5.03 -1.42
C THR A 64 6.32 5.96 -2.62
N ASP A 65 7.51 6.02 -3.23
CA ASP A 65 7.77 6.94 -4.36
C ASP A 65 6.83 6.70 -5.54
N LYS A 66 6.54 5.43 -5.83
CA LYS A 66 5.63 5.07 -6.92
C LYS A 66 4.18 5.45 -6.59
N VAL A 67 3.76 5.23 -5.35
CA VAL A 67 2.43 5.65 -4.87
C VAL A 67 2.29 7.17 -4.90
N MET A 68 3.32 7.90 -4.46
CA MET A 68 3.34 9.37 -4.51
C MET A 68 3.31 9.89 -5.95
N SER A 69 4.06 9.28 -6.87
CA SER A 69 4.00 9.60 -8.30
C SER A 69 2.59 9.37 -8.89
N LEU A 70 1.92 8.28 -8.51
CA LEU A 70 0.53 8.03 -8.90
C LEU A 70 -0.44 9.06 -8.31
N HIS A 71 -0.21 9.49 -7.08
CA HIS A 71 -1.01 10.53 -6.44
C HIS A 71 -0.84 11.87 -7.17
N LEU A 72 0.39 12.31 -7.40
CA LEU A 72 0.71 13.57 -8.09
C LEU A 72 0.24 13.59 -9.55
N SER A 73 0.21 12.44 -10.22
CA SER A 73 -0.31 12.31 -11.58
C SER A 73 -1.83 12.13 -11.65
N GLY A 74 -2.53 12.09 -10.50
CA GLY A 74 -3.98 11.88 -10.43
C GLY A 74 -4.45 10.44 -10.69
N ASN A 75 -3.54 9.51 -10.99
CA ASN A 75 -3.85 8.13 -11.33
C ASN A 75 -4.15 7.23 -10.11
N LEU A 76 -3.80 7.68 -8.90
CA LEU A 76 -4.05 6.91 -7.68
C LEU A 76 -5.54 6.79 -7.35
N VAL A 77 -6.31 7.85 -7.56
CA VAL A 77 -7.75 7.89 -7.26
C VAL A 77 -8.55 6.88 -8.12
N PRO A 78 -8.38 6.82 -9.45
CA PRO A 78 -8.99 5.77 -10.28
C PRO A 78 -8.61 4.35 -9.84
N LEU A 79 -7.36 4.11 -9.44
CA LEU A 79 -6.92 2.79 -8.95
C LEU A 79 -7.65 2.39 -7.66
N LEU A 80 -7.80 3.31 -6.72
CA LEU A 80 -8.54 3.08 -5.48
C LEU A 80 -10.03 2.83 -5.75
N ARG A 81 -10.65 3.57 -6.67
CA ARG A 81 -12.05 3.33 -7.09
C ARG A 81 -12.24 1.96 -7.70
N ASN A 82 -11.36 1.57 -8.62
CA ASN A 82 -11.41 0.26 -9.27
C ASN A 82 -11.19 -0.90 -8.28
N ALA A 83 -10.43 -0.66 -7.22
CA ALA A 83 -10.24 -1.62 -6.13
C ALA A 83 -11.38 -1.62 -5.10
N GLY A 84 -12.43 -0.82 -5.30
CA GLY A 84 -13.54 -0.67 -4.36
C GLY A 84 -13.16 0.06 -3.06
N ALA A 85 -11.95 0.64 -3.00
CA ALA A 85 -11.41 1.32 -1.83
C ALA A 85 -11.96 2.74 -1.65
N LEU A 86 -12.45 3.34 -2.73
CA LEU A 86 -12.92 4.71 -2.73
C LEU A 86 -14.23 4.82 -3.50
N TRP A 87 -15.23 5.36 -2.84
CA TRP A 87 -16.54 5.71 -3.42
C TRP A 87 -16.75 7.18 -3.13
N VAL A 88 -16.51 8.03 -4.14
CA VAL A 88 -16.88 9.46 -4.12
C VAL A 88 -17.84 9.69 -5.26
#